data_AF-A0A7C3VE60-F1
#
_entry.id   AF-A0A7C3VE60-F1
#
_cell.length_a   1.000
_cell.length_b   1.000
_cell.length_c   1.000
_cell.angle_alpha   90.00
_cell.angle_beta   90.00
_cell.angle_gamma   90.00
#
_symmetry.space_group_name_H-M   'P 1'
#
loop_
_entity.id
_entity.type
_entity.pdbx_description
1 polymer ?
#
loop_
_entity_poly.entity_id
_entity_poly.type
_entity_poly.pdbx_seq_one_letter_code
_entity_poly.pdbx_strand_id
1 'polypeptide(L)'
;MTTPYVLAGIFVVISAFLAYFAIKKVFRLASTVLTIVALALAIVVFGISYDVQRFQGQLATDDKLFVLEEDGVLKAAFVHRNQPAPLLLSDLSAEREALVAGDLKALKGERALVIITKPAAYANVDAVDINGNKLPAQTILAMLAKDDPRQDYIAEIRRINNIPPGQEVYMPEVNVNEFKGVLLAALVNEYLHAHSLVQGVHDGHVRVYPSSITTWVMDTLPYPVLKYILQVN
;
A
#
# COMPACT_ATOMS: atom_id res chain seq x y z
N MET A 1 -27.75 63.95 -48.28
CA MET A 1 -26.58 63.49 -47.48
C MET A 1 -26.90 62.22 -46.66
N THR A 2 -27.62 61.23 -47.21
CA THR A 2 -28.10 60.05 -46.44
C THR A 2 -27.43 58.73 -46.85
N THR A 3 -26.90 58.65 -48.08
CA THR A 3 -26.24 57.47 -48.64
C THR A 3 -25.02 56.94 -47.86
N PRO A 4 -24.09 57.74 -47.32
CA PRO A 4 -22.92 57.20 -46.60
C PRO A 4 -23.30 56.58 -45.25
N TYR A 5 -24.33 57.11 -44.58
CA TYR A 5 -24.82 56.56 -43.30
C TYR A 5 -25.55 55.24 -43.48
N VAL A 6 -26.27 55.06 -44.58
CA VAL A 6 -26.92 53.79 -44.93
C VAL A 6 -25.86 52.72 -45.24
N LEU A 7 -24.83 53.04 -46.02
CA LEU A 7 -23.71 52.14 -46.30
C LEU A 7 -22.91 51.77 -45.04
N ALA A 8 -22.63 52.75 -44.17
CA ALA A 8 -21.98 52.50 -42.89
C ALA A 8 -22.83 51.60 -41.98
N GLY A 9 -24.15 51.81 -41.92
CA GLY A 9 -25.08 50.97 -41.18
C GLY A 9 -25.10 49.52 -41.67
N ILE A 10 -25.12 49.31 -43.00
CA ILE A 10 -25.04 47.98 -43.61
C ILE A 10 -23.70 47.30 -43.24
N PHE A 11 -22.59 48.04 -43.30
CA PHE A 11 -21.27 47.50 -42.97
C PHE A 11 -21.16 47.08 -41.51
N VAL A 12 -21.74 47.85 -40.58
CA VAL A 12 -21.79 47.50 -39.16
C VAL A 12 -22.60 46.23 -38.94
N VAL A 13 -23.76 46.08 -39.59
CA VAL A 13 -24.60 44.88 -39.47
C VAL A 13 -23.88 43.64 -40.01
N ILE A 14 -23.23 43.74 -41.17
CA ILE A 14 -22.44 42.64 -41.76
C ILE A 14 -21.27 42.26 -40.85
N SER A 15 -20.55 43.26 -40.32
CA SER A 15 -19.41 43.03 -39.42
C SER A 15 -19.85 42.36 -38.11
N ALA A 16 -20.97 42.82 -37.53
CA ALA A 16 -21.55 42.20 -36.33
C ALA A 16 -22.02 40.77 -36.60
N PHE A 17 -22.62 40.50 -37.76
CA PHE A 17 -23.03 39.17 -38.18
C PHE A 17 -21.82 38.23 -38.32
N LEU A 18 -20.77 38.66 -39.01
CA LEU A 18 -19.53 37.87 -39.16
C LEU A 18 -18.85 37.61 -37.80
N ALA A 19 -18.79 38.61 -36.92
CA ALA A 19 -18.25 38.45 -35.57
C ALA A 19 -19.06 37.44 -34.74
N TYR A 20 -20.39 37.46 -34.83
CA TYR A 20 -21.25 36.49 -34.15
C TYR A 20 -20.98 35.05 -34.61
N PHE A 21 -20.84 34.81 -35.92
CA PHE A 21 -20.52 33.48 -36.44
C PHE A 21 -19.12 33.01 -36.03
N ALA A 22 -18.13 33.91 -36.03
CA ALA A 22 -16.78 33.61 -35.56
C ALA A 22 -16.77 33.22 -34.07
N ILE A 23 -17.41 34.02 -33.20
CA ILE A 23 -17.54 33.75 -31.76
C ILE A 23 -18.25 32.43 -31.52
N LYS A 24 -19.37 32.16 -32.22
CA LYS A 24 -20.11 30.90 -32.10
C LYS A 24 -19.26 29.68 -32.45
N LYS A 25 -18.40 29.79 -33.47
CA LYS A 25 -17.49 28.71 -33.88
C LYS A 25 -16.40 28.47 -32.83
N VAL A 26 -15.80 29.53 -32.30
CA VAL A 26 -14.78 29.44 -31.23
C VAL A 26 -15.40 28.87 -29.96
N PHE A 27 -16.59 29.33 -29.56
CA PHE A 27 -17.29 28.82 -28.38
C PHE A 27 -17.66 27.34 -28.52
N ARG A 28 -18.08 26.89 -29.72
CA ARG A 28 -18.36 25.47 -30.00
C ARG A 28 -17.11 24.60 -29.94
N LEU A 29 -15.98 25.11 -30.45
CA LEU A 29 -14.70 24.40 -30.36
C LEU A 29 -14.26 24.30 -28.90
N ALA A 30 -14.30 25.42 -28.15
CA ALA A 30 -13.94 25.48 -26.75
C ALA A 30 -14.83 24.56 -25.89
N SER A 31 -16.15 24.55 -26.12
CA SER A 31 -17.07 23.67 -25.39
C SER A 31 -16.81 22.21 -25.72
N THR A 32 -16.49 21.87 -26.97
CA THR A 32 -16.16 20.50 -27.38
C THR A 32 -14.87 20.02 -26.69
N VAL A 33 -13.82 20.85 -26.69
CA VAL A 33 -12.56 20.56 -25.99
C VAL A 33 -12.81 20.41 -24.48
N LEU A 34 -13.58 21.33 -23.88
CA LEU A 34 -13.93 21.25 -22.46
C LEU A 34 -14.71 19.98 -22.13
N THR A 35 -15.66 19.57 -22.97
CA THR A 35 -16.40 18.32 -22.80
C THR A 35 -15.48 17.11 -22.89
N ILE A 36 -14.53 17.08 -23.83
CA ILE A 36 -13.56 16.00 -23.95
C ILE A 36 -12.69 15.92 -22.68
N VAL A 37 -12.20 17.07 -22.20
CA VAL A 37 -11.40 17.13 -20.97
C VAL A 37 -12.22 16.70 -19.74
N ALA A 38 -13.46 17.18 -19.63
CA ALA A 38 -14.37 16.80 -18.54
C ALA A 38 -14.70 15.31 -18.57
N LEU A 39 -14.90 14.73 -19.76
CA LEU A 39 -15.14 13.30 -19.93
C LEU A 39 -13.91 12.48 -19.56
N ALA A 40 -12.71 12.91 -19.98
CA ALA A 40 -11.46 12.27 -19.59
C ALA A 40 -11.25 12.32 -18.07
N LEU A 41 -11.48 13.47 -17.43
CA LEU A 41 -11.43 13.62 -15.98
C LEU A 41 -12.46 12.73 -15.28
N ALA A 42 -13.69 12.64 -15.80
CA ALA A 42 -14.71 11.75 -15.25
C ALA A 42 -14.26 10.29 -15.29
N ILE A 43 -13.74 9.81 -16.43
CA ILE A 43 -13.21 8.44 -16.56
C ILE A 43 -12.11 8.17 -15.54
N VAL A 44 -11.19 9.13 -15.35
CA VAL A 44 -10.11 9.00 -14.36
C VAL A 44 -10.68 8.95 -12.93
N VAL A 45 -11.57 9.86 -12.57
CA VAL A 45 -12.17 9.90 -11.22
C VAL A 45 -12.96 8.63 -10.93
N PHE A 46 -13.85 8.20 -11.83
CA PHE A 46 -14.62 6.97 -11.67
C PHE A 46 -13.72 5.73 -11.63
N GLY A 47 -12.67 5.68 -12.47
CA GLY A 47 -11.70 4.60 -12.49
C GLY A 47 -10.95 4.48 -11.16
N ILE A 48 -10.51 5.61 -10.60
CA ILE A 48 -9.85 5.66 -9.28
C ILE A 48 -10.83 5.22 -8.19
N SER A 49 -12.05 5.74 -8.16
CA SER A 49 -13.03 5.38 -7.13
C SER A 49 -13.37 3.88 -7.14
N TYR A 50 -13.52 3.29 -8.33
CA TYR A 50 -13.76 1.85 -8.46
C TYR A 50 -12.56 1.02 -7.98
N ASP A 51 -11.35 1.41 -8.36
CA ASP A 51 -10.12 0.72 -7.95
C ASP A 51 -9.89 0.82 -6.43
N VAL A 52 -10.18 1.98 -5.82
CA VAL A 52 -10.11 2.20 -4.37
C VAL A 52 -11.09 1.28 -3.63
N GLN A 53 -12.35 1.25 -4.06
CA GLN A 53 -13.36 0.39 -3.41
C GLN A 53 -12.99 -1.09 -3.51
N ARG A 54 -12.47 -1.52 -4.67
CA ARG A 54 -11.96 -2.87 -4.86
C ARG A 54 -10.78 -3.15 -3.94
N PHE A 55 -9.81 -2.25 -3.88
CA PHE A 55 -8.64 -2.38 -3.02
C PHE A 55 -9.03 -2.49 -1.54
N GLN A 56 -9.92 -1.62 -1.06
CA GLN A 56 -10.44 -1.67 0.32
C GLN A 56 -11.17 -2.98 0.62
N GLY A 57 -12.00 -3.46 -0.31
CA GLY A 57 -12.66 -4.77 -0.17
C GLY A 57 -11.64 -5.90 -0.03
N GLN A 58 -10.67 -5.98 -0.94
CA GLN A 58 -9.60 -6.98 -0.89
C GLN A 58 -8.73 -6.86 0.36
N LEU A 59 -8.51 -5.64 0.86
CA LEU A 59 -7.79 -5.40 2.11
C LEU A 59 -8.59 -5.87 3.34
N ALA A 60 -9.92 -5.88 3.30
CA ALA A 60 -10.73 -6.38 4.42
C ALA A 60 -10.91 -7.90 4.41
N THR A 61 -11.10 -8.52 3.24
CA THR A 61 -11.62 -9.90 3.17
C THR A 61 -10.59 -10.95 2.75
N ASP A 62 -9.61 -10.58 1.94
CA ASP A 62 -8.82 -11.56 1.21
C ASP A 62 -7.47 -11.87 1.88
N ASP A 63 -6.93 -13.05 1.58
CA ASP A 63 -5.59 -13.46 2.01
C ASP A 63 -4.50 -12.49 1.53
N LYS A 64 -3.62 -12.09 2.45
CA LYS A 64 -2.50 -11.19 2.19
C LYS A 64 -1.19 -11.86 2.55
N LEU A 65 -0.24 -11.84 1.64
CA LEU A 65 1.13 -12.22 1.94
C LEU A 65 1.87 -11.01 2.49
N PHE A 66 2.35 -11.10 3.72
CA PHE A 66 3.31 -10.13 4.25
C PHE A 66 4.72 -10.70 4.11
N VAL A 67 5.64 -9.89 3.60
CA VAL A 67 7.04 -10.26 3.37
C VAL A 67 7.93 -9.20 3.99
N LEU A 68 8.88 -9.61 4.83
CA LEU A 68 9.97 -8.75 5.28
C LEU A 68 11.16 -8.89 4.33
N GLU A 69 11.53 -7.79 3.69
CA GLU A 69 12.64 -7.71 2.74
C GLU A 69 13.71 -6.73 3.26
N GLU A 70 14.96 -7.16 3.20
CA GLU A 70 16.13 -6.35 3.50
C GLU A 70 17.18 -6.58 2.43
N ASP A 71 17.54 -5.54 1.68
CA ASP A 71 18.52 -5.55 0.59
C ASP A 71 18.30 -6.66 -0.45
N GLY A 72 17.03 -6.88 -0.84
CA GLY A 72 16.61 -7.91 -1.79
C GLY A 72 16.55 -9.32 -1.20
N VAL A 73 16.82 -9.49 0.10
CA VAL A 73 16.79 -10.77 0.79
C VAL A 73 15.50 -10.90 1.60
N LEU A 74 14.74 -11.96 1.33
CA LEU A 74 13.58 -12.32 2.12
C LEU A 74 14.04 -12.82 3.50
N LYS A 75 13.63 -12.12 4.56
CA LYS A 75 13.96 -12.49 5.95
C LYS A 75 12.86 -13.34 6.59
N ALA A 76 11.61 -12.99 6.33
CA ALA A 76 10.43 -13.68 6.86
C ALA A 76 9.23 -13.42 5.97
N ALA A 77 8.26 -14.32 5.99
CA ALA A 77 6.96 -14.10 5.38
C ALA A 77 5.86 -14.83 6.16
N PHE A 78 4.64 -14.33 6.09
CA PHE A 78 3.46 -15.01 6.62
C PHE A 78 2.22 -14.63 5.81
N VAL A 79 1.18 -15.47 5.86
CA VAL A 79 -0.11 -15.17 5.24
C VAL A 79 -1.09 -14.70 6.31
N HIS A 80 -1.56 -13.47 6.18
CA HIS A 80 -2.65 -12.94 6.96
C HIS A 80 -3.98 -13.35 6.31
N ARG A 81 -4.79 -14.12 7.05
CA ARG A 81 -6.16 -14.47 6.68
C ARG A 81 -7.13 -13.77 7.61
N ASN A 82 -8.40 -13.72 7.24
CA ASN A 82 -9.49 -13.32 8.15
C ASN A 82 -9.78 -14.40 9.21
N GLN A 83 -8.72 -15.04 9.74
CA GLN A 83 -8.71 -16.04 10.79
C GLN A 83 -7.68 -15.60 11.85
N PRO A 84 -7.90 -15.88 13.15
CA PRO A 84 -7.08 -15.35 14.24
C PRO A 84 -5.62 -15.85 14.23
N ALA A 85 -5.32 -16.93 13.50
CA ALA A 85 -3.97 -17.46 13.37
C ALA A 85 -3.41 -17.17 11.97
N PRO A 86 -2.23 -16.53 11.84
CA PRO A 86 -1.56 -16.40 10.55
C PRO A 86 -1.23 -17.79 10.00
N LEU A 87 -1.47 -18.00 8.71
CA LEU A 87 -1.06 -19.24 8.06
C LEU A 87 0.45 -19.16 7.80
N LEU A 88 1.15 -20.15 8.33
CA LEU A 88 2.60 -20.23 8.29
C LEU A 88 3.03 -20.79 6.92
N LEU A 89 4.09 -20.22 6.35
CA LEU A 89 4.63 -20.68 5.08
C LEU A 89 5.61 -21.82 5.35
N SER A 90 5.26 -23.02 4.87
CA SER A 90 6.04 -24.24 5.05
C SER A 90 7.34 -24.25 4.22
N ASP A 91 7.46 -23.39 3.21
CA ASP A 91 8.72 -23.13 2.51
C ASP A 91 8.79 -21.67 2.07
N LEU A 92 9.93 -21.00 2.31
CA LEU A 92 10.20 -19.64 1.84
C LEU A 92 10.99 -19.62 0.52
N SER A 93 11.45 -20.79 0.04
CA SER A 93 12.33 -20.90 -1.13
C SER A 93 11.66 -20.39 -2.41
N ALA A 94 10.41 -20.79 -2.67
CA ALA A 94 9.65 -20.39 -3.84
C ALA A 94 9.34 -18.88 -3.83
N GLU A 95 8.90 -18.33 -2.69
CA GLU A 95 8.67 -16.90 -2.51
C GLU A 95 9.97 -16.10 -2.65
N ARG A 96 11.09 -16.61 -2.13
CA ARG A 96 12.40 -15.97 -2.24
C ARG A 96 12.88 -15.92 -3.70
N GLU A 97 12.77 -17.02 -4.44
CA GLU A 97 13.12 -17.06 -5.86
C GLU A 97 12.28 -16.09 -6.68
N ALA A 98 10.96 -16.06 -6.45
CA ALA A 98 10.06 -15.12 -7.10
C ALA A 98 10.39 -13.66 -6.77
N LEU A 99 10.72 -13.36 -5.50
CA LEU A 99 11.13 -12.02 -5.07
C LEU A 99 12.44 -11.58 -5.74
N VAL A 100 13.47 -12.42 -5.74
CA VAL A 100 14.78 -12.13 -6.35
C VAL A 100 14.67 -11.98 -7.88
N ALA A 101 13.86 -12.81 -8.52
CA ALA A 101 13.61 -12.72 -9.97
C ALA A 101 12.74 -11.50 -10.34
N GLY A 102 12.17 -10.79 -9.36
CA GLY A 102 11.18 -9.75 -9.60
C GLY A 102 9.87 -10.30 -10.19
N ASP A 103 9.64 -11.61 -10.12
CA ASP A 103 8.40 -12.24 -10.56
C ASP A 103 7.31 -12.09 -9.49
N LEU A 104 6.79 -10.87 -9.42
CA LEU A 104 5.73 -10.49 -8.48
C LEU A 104 4.44 -11.28 -8.70
N LYS A 105 4.22 -11.81 -9.91
CA LYS A 105 3.06 -12.63 -10.23
C LYS A 105 3.19 -14.01 -9.60
N ALA A 106 4.37 -14.62 -9.70
CA ALA A 106 4.68 -15.87 -9.00
C ALA A 106 4.61 -15.69 -7.47
N LEU A 107 5.13 -14.58 -6.94
CA LEU A 107 5.09 -14.27 -5.51
C LEU A 107 3.64 -14.13 -4.98
N LYS A 108 2.76 -13.53 -5.77
CA LYS A 108 1.34 -13.39 -5.42
C LYS A 108 0.61 -14.72 -5.42
N GLY A 109 0.85 -15.58 -6.41
CA GLY A 109 0.10 -16.83 -6.58
C GLY A 109 -1.42 -16.55 -6.63
N GLU A 110 -2.19 -17.25 -5.78
CA GLU A 110 -3.65 -17.08 -5.65
C GLU A 110 -4.07 -15.96 -4.66
N ARG A 111 -3.11 -15.38 -3.95
CA ARG A 111 -3.36 -14.41 -2.87
C ARG A 111 -3.85 -13.09 -3.45
N ALA A 112 -4.66 -12.31 -2.74
CA ALA A 112 -5.17 -11.05 -3.29
C ALA A 112 -4.12 -9.95 -3.33
N LEU A 113 -3.34 -9.84 -2.24
CA LEU A 113 -2.32 -8.81 -2.04
C LEU A 113 -0.99 -9.40 -1.57
N VAL A 114 0.10 -8.79 -2.02
CA VAL A 114 1.44 -8.99 -1.44
C VAL A 114 1.90 -7.66 -0.86
N ILE A 115 2.26 -7.65 0.42
CA ILE A 115 2.70 -6.49 1.16
C ILE A 115 4.14 -6.74 1.56
N ILE A 116 5.05 -6.02 0.92
CA ILE A 116 6.49 -6.11 1.16
C ILE A 116 6.85 -4.97 2.12
N THR A 117 7.32 -5.30 3.31
CA THR A 117 7.75 -4.35 4.32
C THR A 117 9.27 -4.39 4.48
N LYS A 118 9.85 -3.25 4.84
CA LYS A 118 11.28 -3.13 5.17
C LYS A 118 11.47 -2.98 6.68
N PRO A 119 12.65 -3.32 7.24
CA PRO A 119 12.95 -3.06 8.65
C PRO A 119 12.65 -1.62 9.09
N ALA A 120 12.88 -0.65 8.21
CA ALA A 120 12.59 0.76 8.44
C ALA A 120 11.11 1.07 8.76
N ALA A 121 10.17 0.25 8.30
CA ALA A 121 8.74 0.41 8.64
C ALA A 121 8.50 0.31 10.15
N TYR A 122 9.37 -0.41 10.86
CA TYR A 122 9.20 -0.73 12.28
C TYR A 122 10.14 0.09 13.18
N ALA A 123 10.81 1.12 12.64
CA ALA A 123 11.77 1.94 13.38
C ALA A 123 11.15 2.62 14.61
N ASN A 124 9.87 2.98 14.54
CA ASN A 124 9.12 3.69 15.58
C ASN A 124 8.19 2.77 16.39
N VAL A 125 8.31 1.45 16.24
CA VAL A 125 7.56 0.49 17.08
C VAL A 125 8.38 0.24 18.34
N ASP A 126 7.86 0.63 19.50
CA ASP A 126 8.61 0.52 20.76
C ASP A 126 8.78 -0.94 21.20
N ALA A 127 7.65 -1.63 21.40
CA ALA A 127 7.61 -3.01 21.85
C ALA A 127 6.42 -3.75 21.26
N VAL A 128 6.61 -5.04 21.02
CA VAL A 128 5.61 -5.97 20.52
C VAL A 128 5.29 -6.97 21.61
N ASP A 129 4.00 -7.22 21.85
CA ASP A 129 3.57 -8.26 22.76
C ASP A 129 3.51 -9.62 22.03
N ILE A 130 4.31 -10.58 22.50
CA ILE A 130 4.27 -11.97 22.05
C ILE A 130 3.93 -12.85 23.25
N ASN A 131 2.68 -13.33 23.30
CA ASN A 131 2.16 -14.22 24.34
C ASN A 131 2.37 -13.66 25.77
N GLY A 132 2.16 -12.36 25.98
CA GLY A 132 2.34 -11.68 27.26
C GLY A 132 3.76 -11.16 27.52
N ASN A 133 4.69 -11.38 26.59
CA ASN A 133 6.08 -10.93 26.71
C ASN A 133 6.30 -9.73 25.80
N LYS A 134 6.60 -8.57 26.40
CA LYS A 134 6.92 -7.34 25.66
C LYS A 134 8.37 -7.37 25.20
N LEU A 135 8.57 -7.52 23.90
CA LEU A 135 9.87 -7.55 23.25
C LEU A 135 10.09 -6.25 22.47
N PRO A 136 11.25 -5.58 22.56
CA PRO A 136 11.55 -4.45 21.71
C PRO A 136 11.49 -4.84 20.23
N ALA A 137 10.90 -3.99 19.38
CA ALA A 137 10.78 -4.29 17.94
C ALA A 137 12.16 -4.54 17.30
N GLN A 138 13.19 -3.81 17.74
CA GLN A 138 14.54 -3.97 17.20
C GLN A 138 15.20 -5.29 17.61
N THR A 139 14.83 -5.82 18.76
CA THR A 139 15.23 -7.18 19.16
C THR A 139 14.61 -8.21 18.23
N ILE A 140 13.33 -8.06 17.86
CA ILE A 140 12.65 -8.95 16.93
C ILE A 140 13.26 -8.86 15.52
N LEU A 141 13.54 -7.65 15.02
CA LEU A 141 14.20 -7.47 13.72
C LEU A 141 15.59 -8.12 13.70
N ALA A 142 16.37 -7.96 14.77
CA ALA A 142 17.68 -8.61 14.90
C ALA A 142 17.57 -10.14 14.93
N MET A 143 16.53 -10.70 15.55
CA MET A 143 16.24 -12.14 15.50
C MET A 143 15.89 -12.59 14.08
N LEU A 144 14.99 -11.87 13.39
CA LEU A 144 14.57 -12.18 12.02
C LEU A 144 15.72 -12.15 11.01
N ALA A 145 16.76 -11.37 11.27
CA ALA A 145 17.96 -11.31 10.44
C ALA A 145 18.84 -12.57 10.52
N LYS A 146 18.69 -13.41 11.56
CA LYS A 146 19.49 -14.62 11.79
C LYS A 146 18.90 -15.84 11.10
N ASP A 147 19.72 -16.86 10.88
CA ASP A 147 19.26 -18.12 10.29
C ASP A 147 18.26 -18.83 11.20
N ASP A 148 18.57 -18.99 12.49
CA ASP A 148 17.66 -19.55 13.50
C ASP A 148 17.42 -18.56 14.67
N PRO A 149 16.28 -17.85 14.70
CA PRO A 149 15.93 -16.91 15.77
C PRO A 149 15.48 -17.57 17.09
N ARG A 150 15.26 -18.88 17.12
CA ARG A 150 14.58 -19.56 18.25
C ARG A 150 15.40 -19.50 19.54
N GLN A 151 16.71 -19.70 19.44
CA GLN A 151 17.61 -19.67 20.59
C GLN A 151 17.66 -18.28 21.24
N ASP A 152 17.74 -17.24 20.41
CA ASP A 152 17.71 -15.86 20.88
C ASP A 152 16.39 -15.50 21.54
N TYR A 153 15.27 -15.93 20.94
CA TYR A 153 13.96 -15.71 21.53
C TYR A 153 13.88 -16.34 22.92
N ILE A 154 14.30 -17.61 23.07
CA ILE A 154 14.33 -18.27 24.38
C ILE A 154 15.21 -17.50 25.36
N ALA A 155 16.41 -17.07 24.94
CA ALA A 155 17.32 -16.30 25.79
C ALA A 155 16.68 -14.99 26.26
N GLU A 156 15.96 -14.30 25.38
CA GLU A 156 15.30 -13.04 25.70
C GLU A 156 14.07 -13.22 26.60
N ILE A 157 13.26 -14.26 26.37
CA ILE A 157 12.14 -14.61 27.27
C ILE A 157 12.66 -14.97 28.67
N ARG A 158 13.77 -15.70 28.77
CA ARG A 158 14.40 -15.99 30.07
C ARG A 158 14.86 -14.72 30.77
N ARG A 159 15.48 -13.81 30.03
CA ARG A 159 15.97 -12.53 30.53
C ARG A 159 14.83 -11.66 31.06
N ILE A 160 13.73 -11.54 30.30
CA ILE A 160 12.58 -10.70 30.66
C ILE A 160 11.86 -11.26 31.89
N ASN A 161 11.66 -12.57 31.96
CA ASN A 161 10.90 -13.22 33.02
C ASN A 161 11.76 -13.66 34.22
N ASN A 162 13.07 -13.36 34.22
CA ASN A 162 14.02 -13.79 35.24
C ASN A 162 13.99 -15.32 35.50
N ILE A 163 13.83 -16.11 34.42
CA ILE A 163 13.75 -17.58 34.51
C ILE A 163 15.17 -18.15 34.72
N PRO A 164 15.41 -18.95 35.77
CA PRO A 164 16.71 -19.57 36.02
C PRO A 164 17.17 -20.51 34.89
N PRO A 165 18.49 -20.68 34.70
CA PRO A 165 19.02 -21.70 33.79
C PRO A 165 18.50 -23.10 34.17
N GLY A 166 17.94 -23.82 33.20
CA GLY A 166 17.43 -25.19 33.39
C GLY A 166 15.91 -25.31 33.56
N GLN A 167 15.18 -24.20 33.71
CA GLN A 167 13.72 -24.21 33.56
C GLN A 167 13.33 -24.19 32.07
N GLU A 168 12.34 -25.01 31.72
CA GLU A 168 11.78 -25.08 30.37
C GLU A 168 11.02 -23.79 30.07
N VAL A 169 11.34 -23.20 28.92
CA VAL A 169 10.55 -22.13 28.32
C VAL A 169 9.72 -22.77 27.24
N TYR A 170 8.40 -22.57 27.28
CA TYR A 170 7.53 -23.05 26.22
C TYR A 170 7.95 -22.42 24.90
N MET A 171 8.38 -23.27 23.96
CA MET A 171 8.59 -22.89 22.57
C MET A 171 7.68 -23.76 21.72
N PRO A 172 6.83 -23.17 20.86
CA PRO A 172 6.02 -23.95 19.96
C PRO A 172 6.92 -24.80 19.06
N GLU A 173 6.56 -26.07 18.84
CA GLU A 173 7.23 -26.99 17.92
C GLU A 173 6.90 -26.62 16.47
N VAL A 174 7.43 -25.48 16.04
CA VAL A 174 7.33 -24.98 14.67
C VAL A 174 8.69 -24.99 14.01
N ASN A 175 8.69 -25.10 12.68
CA ASN A 175 9.94 -24.99 11.95
C ASN A 175 10.49 -23.54 12.01
N VAL A 176 11.75 -23.35 11.62
CA VAL A 176 12.44 -22.06 11.71
C VAL A 176 11.71 -20.95 10.92
N ASN A 177 11.23 -21.26 9.72
CA ASN A 177 10.57 -20.29 8.85
C ASN A 177 9.19 -19.89 9.38
N GLU A 178 8.45 -20.87 9.90
CA GLU A 178 7.19 -20.66 10.58
C GLU A 178 7.37 -19.75 11.80
N PHE A 179 8.39 -20.00 12.61
CA PHE A 179 8.69 -19.15 13.76
C PHE A 179 9.03 -17.71 13.36
N LYS A 180 9.81 -17.53 12.28
CA LYS A 180 10.05 -16.21 11.69
C LYS A 180 8.75 -15.54 11.22
N GLY A 181 7.83 -16.31 10.64
CA GLY A 181 6.49 -15.86 10.27
C GLY A 181 5.68 -15.36 11.47
N VAL A 182 5.74 -16.06 12.61
CA VAL A 182 5.08 -15.64 13.86
C VAL A 182 5.64 -14.33 14.40
N LEU A 183 6.97 -14.20 14.45
CA LEU A 183 7.64 -12.98 14.89
C LEU A 183 7.27 -11.79 13.99
N LEU A 184 7.28 -11.99 12.68
CA LEU A 184 6.88 -10.95 11.72
C LEU A 184 5.39 -10.59 11.85
N ALA A 185 4.51 -11.58 12.06
CA ALA A 185 3.08 -11.33 12.25
C ALA A 185 2.82 -10.47 13.48
N ALA A 186 3.48 -10.74 14.60
CA ALA A 186 3.38 -9.93 15.80
C ALA A 186 3.84 -8.49 15.54
N LEU A 187 4.97 -8.32 14.85
CA LEU A 187 5.51 -7.01 14.50
C LEU A 187 4.59 -6.21 13.55
N VAL A 188 4.00 -6.88 12.55
CA VAL A 188 3.03 -6.28 11.64
C VAL A 188 1.76 -5.87 12.36
N ASN A 189 1.24 -6.70 13.26
CA ASN A 189 0.03 -6.37 14.02
C ASN A 189 0.24 -5.12 14.88
N GLU A 190 1.37 -5.03 15.59
CA GLU A 190 1.70 -3.86 16.40
C GLU A 190 1.86 -2.60 15.53
N TYR A 191 2.55 -2.72 14.38
CA TYR A 191 2.69 -1.62 13.44
C TYR A 191 1.34 -1.11 12.95
N LEU A 192 0.44 -2.01 12.53
CA LEU A 192 -0.89 -1.66 12.00
C LEU A 192 -1.85 -1.13 13.07
N HIS A 193 -1.61 -1.39 14.35
CA HIS A 193 -2.33 -0.74 15.44
C HIS A 193 -1.95 0.73 15.61
N ALA A 194 -0.67 1.07 15.40
CA ALA A 194 -0.15 2.42 15.58
C ALA A 194 -0.15 3.26 14.28
N HIS A 195 -0.12 2.61 13.11
CA HIS A 195 0.07 3.26 11.82
C HIS A 195 -0.88 2.70 10.77
N SER A 196 -1.31 3.55 9.84
CA SER A 196 -2.06 3.09 8.67
C SER A 196 -1.13 2.47 7.63
N LEU A 197 -1.58 1.40 6.96
CA LEU A 197 -0.84 0.81 5.84
C LEU A 197 -0.52 1.84 4.74
N VAL A 198 -1.42 2.80 4.54
CA VAL A 198 -1.27 3.89 3.55
C VAL A 198 -0.07 4.77 3.87
N GLN A 199 0.14 5.10 5.14
CA GLN A 199 1.30 5.88 5.57
C GLN A 199 2.61 5.14 5.27
N GLY A 200 2.66 3.84 5.57
CA GLY A 200 3.82 3.00 5.25
C GLY A 200 4.13 2.93 3.75
N VAL A 201 3.10 2.96 2.90
CA VAL A 201 3.27 3.00 1.43
C VAL A 201 3.84 4.34 0.98
N HIS A 202 3.24 5.45 1.43
CA HIS A 202 3.67 6.79 1.10
C HIS A 202 5.14 7.05 1.52
N ASP A 203 5.56 6.54 2.68
CA ASP A 203 6.92 6.74 3.19
C ASP A 203 7.95 5.78 2.54
N GLY A 204 7.52 4.92 1.61
CA GLY A 204 8.38 3.99 0.87
C GLY A 204 8.91 2.82 1.71
N HIS A 205 8.35 2.62 2.91
CA HIS A 205 8.71 1.54 3.82
C HIS A 205 7.87 0.27 3.60
N VAL A 206 6.73 0.42 2.94
CA VAL A 206 5.82 -0.65 2.56
C VAL A 206 5.54 -0.56 1.07
N ARG A 207 5.48 -1.70 0.38
CA ARG A 207 5.06 -1.79 -1.01
C ARG A 207 3.89 -2.77 -1.10
N VAL A 208 2.79 -2.34 -1.69
CA VAL A 208 1.61 -3.19 -1.89
C VAL A 208 1.49 -3.58 -3.37
N TYR A 209 1.29 -4.85 -3.61
CA TYR A 209 0.97 -5.44 -4.91
C TYR A 209 -0.49 -5.93 -4.89
N PRO A 210 -1.31 -5.72 -5.94
CA PRO A 210 -0.97 -5.33 -7.32
C PRO A 210 -0.71 -3.83 -7.46
N SER A 211 0.26 -3.47 -8.31
CA SER A 211 0.53 -2.09 -8.70
C SER A 211 -0.64 -1.57 -9.55
N SER A 212 -1.71 -1.14 -8.88
CA SER A 212 -2.90 -0.55 -9.47
C SER A 212 -2.81 0.99 -9.44
N ILE A 213 -3.77 1.65 -10.07
CA ILE A 213 -3.90 3.11 -10.00
C ILE A 213 -3.99 3.57 -8.54
N THR A 214 -4.70 2.83 -7.68
CA THR A 214 -4.79 3.11 -6.24
C THR A 214 -3.41 3.09 -5.56
N THR A 215 -2.58 2.09 -5.82
CA THR A 215 -1.23 2.05 -5.23
C THR A 215 -0.31 3.16 -5.76
N TRP A 216 -0.43 3.51 -7.05
CA TRP A 216 0.28 4.67 -7.61
C TRP A 216 -0.19 5.98 -7.00
N VAL A 217 -1.51 6.13 -6.78
CA VAL A 217 -2.10 7.28 -6.09
C VAL A 217 -1.58 7.38 -4.65
N MET A 218 -1.52 6.25 -3.92
CA MET A 218 -0.97 6.19 -2.55
C MET A 218 0.49 6.59 -2.44
N ASP A 219 1.28 6.33 -3.50
CA ASP A 219 2.70 6.70 -3.57
C ASP A 219 2.91 8.16 -4.02
N THR A 220 2.01 8.69 -4.85
CA THR A 220 2.20 9.99 -5.51
C THR A 220 1.55 11.17 -4.78
N LEU A 221 0.39 10.96 -4.16
CA LEU A 221 -0.36 12.07 -3.55
C LEU A 221 0.11 12.36 -2.12
N PRO A 222 0.09 13.63 -1.69
CA PRO A 222 0.38 13.97 -0.30
C PRO A 222 -0.57 13.22 0.67
N TYR A 223 -0.02 12.69 1.77
CA TYR A 223 -0.79 11.94 2.76
C TYR A 223 -2.12 12.60 3.24
N PRO A 224 -2.20 13.93 3.47
CA PRO A 224 -3.48 14.56 3.85
C PRO A 224 -4.58 14.40 2.80
N VAL A 225 -4.22 14.40 1.52
CA VAL A 225 -5.15 14.19 0.40
C VAL A 225 -5.58 12.73 0.33
N LEU A 226 -4.63 11.81 0.53
CA LEU A 226 -4.91 10.37 0.60
C LEU A 226 -5.86 10.02 1.73
N LYS A 227 -5.65 10.60 2.92
CA LYS A 227 -6.52 10.41 4.08
C LYS A 227 -7.97 10.77 3.76
N TYR A 228 -8.17 11.88 3.04
CA TYR A 228 -9.50 12.32 2.62
C TYR A 228 -10.13 11.39 1.57
N ILE A 229 -9.36 10.95 0.57
CA ILE A 229 -9.84 10.11 -0.54
C ILE A 229 -10.17 8.68 -0.06
N LEU A 230 -9.29 8.10 0.75
CA LEU A 230 -9.38 6.71 1.18
C LEU A 230 -10.24 6.55 2.46
N GLN A 231 -10.67 7.65 3.08
CA GLN A 231 -11.42 7.63 4.35
C GLN A 231 -10.75 6.77 5.44
N VAL A 232 -9.42 6.74 5.43
CA VAL A 232 -8.63 5.96 6.40
C VAL A 232 -8.45 6.82 7.64
N ASN A 233 -8.89 6.33 8.80
CA ASN A 233 -8.70 7.02 10.08
C ASN A 233 -7.25 6.97 10.54
#